data_AF-D8QX81-F1
#
_entry.id   AF-D8QX81-F1
#
_cell.length_a   1.000
_cell.length_b   1.000
_cell.length_c   1.000
_cell.angle_alpha   90.00
_cell.angle_beta   90.00
_cell.angle_gamma   90.00
#
_symmetry.space_group_name_H-M   'P 1'
#
loop_
_entity.id
_entity.type
_entity.pdbx_description
1 polymer ?
#
loop_
_entity_poly.entity_id
_entity_poly.type
_entity_poly.pdbx_seq_one_letter_code
_entity_poly.pdbx_strand_id
1 'polypeptide(L)'
;KQYHFLLANAKFMLDEEEHLQELLRERLRNYDERNKEQDFWLVIEPKFVEKFPEMSARLNRPAVALVSTDPVWITFMKLRIDRVLKGVIEAESLSEVAESNPIDVQFDRPDKWTAPYPKYETGWWTPFLPPK
;
A
#
# COMPACT_ATOMS: atom_id res chain seq x y z
N LYS A 1 9.97 -3.04 -16.85
CA LYS A 1 8.52 -2.80 -16.67
C LYS A 1 8.33 -1.53 -15.87
N GLN A 2 7.29 -0.74 -16.17
CA GLN A 2 6.99 0.48 -15.44
C GLN A 2 5.98 0.18 -14.33
N TYR A 3 6.30 0.54 -13.10
CA TYR A 3 5.44 0.42 -11.93
C TYR A 3 5.12 1.81 -11.40
N HIS A 4 3.84 2.03 -11.12
CA HIS A 4 3.34 3.25 -10.52
C HIS A 4 3.05 2.98 -9.05
N PHE A 5 3.38 3.92 -8.17
CA PHE A 5 3.19 3.71 -6.75
C PHE A 5 2.67 4.94 -6.03
N LEU A 6 1.99 4.68 -4.91
CA LEU A 6 1.70 5.64 -3.86
C LEU A 6 2.46 5.24 -2.61
N LEU A 7 3.04 6.21 -1.91
CA LEU A 7 3.91 5.99 -0.76
C LEU A 7 3.47 6.88 0.39
N ALA A 8 3.28 6.28 1.57
CA ALA A 8 2.96 6.99 2.80
C ALA A 8 3.49 6.23 4.03
N ASN A 9 3.39 6.85 5.20
CA ASN A 9 3.69 6.20 6.47
C ASN A 9 2.70 5.04 6.73
N ALA A 10 3.18 3.95 7.32
CA ALA A 10 2.40 2.75 7.59
C ALA A 10 1.21 2.98 8.51
N LYS A 11 1.35 3.82 9.54
CA LYS A 11 0.23 4.16 10.44
C LYS A 11 -0.91 4.80 9.67
N PHE A 12 -0.59 5.78 8.84
CA PHE A 12 -1.60 6.42 7.99
C PHE A 12 -2.23 5.40 7.02
N MET A 13 -1.42 4.66 6.26
CA MET A 13 -1.93 3.81 5.19
C MET A 13 -2.65 2.55 5.70
N LEU A 14 -2.20 1.95 6.80
CA LEU A 14 -2.67 0.65 7.28
C LEU A 14 -3.59 0.72 8.51
N ASP A 15 -3.56 1.81 9.28
CA ASP A 15 -4.34 1.96 10.52
C ASP A 15 -5.39 3.09 10.45
N GLU A 16 -5.02 4.25 9.90
CA GLU A 16 -5.90 5.43 9.87
C GLU A 16 -6.79 5.51 8.61
N GLU A 17 -6.29 5.07 7.44
CA GLU A 17 -7.05 5.06 6.18
C GLU A 17 -7.97 3.83 6.09
N GLU A 18 -9.07 3.87 6.83
CA GLU A 18 -10.02 2.76 6.95
C GLU A 18 -10.69 2.36 5.62
N HIS A 19 -10.81 3.28 4.66
CA HIS A 19 -11.40 2.95 3.35
C HIS A 19 -10.48 2.13 2.45
N LEU A 20 -9.16 2.14 2.70
CA LEU A 20 -8.21 1.48 1.81
C LEU A 20 -8.45 -0.04 1.78
N GLN A 21 -8.67 -0.65 2.95
CA GLN A 21 -8.89 -2.08 3.05
C GLN A 21 -10.06 -2.53 2.19
N GLU A 22 -11.21 -1.88 2.31
CA GLU A 22 -12.41 -2.26 1.58
C GLU A 22 -12.22 -2.10 0.07
N LEU A 23 -11.58 -1.00 -0.36
CA LEU A 23 -11.27 -0.77 -1.77
C LEU A 23 -10.36 -1.87 -2.35
N LEU A 24 -9.34 -2.29 -1.60
CA LEU A 24 -8.43 -3.34 -2.04
C LEU A 24 -9.10 -4.72 -2.06
N ARG A 25 -9.94 -5.03 -1.06
CA ARG A 25 -10.72 -6.27 -1.02
C ARG A 25 -11.70 -6.36 -2.17
N GLU A 26 -12.49 -5.31 -2.39
CA GLU A 26 -13.44 -5.26 -3.51
C GLU A 26 -12.74 -5.32 -4.85
N ARG A 27 -11.58 -4.66 -5.00
CA ARG A 27 -10.76 -4.78 -6.22
C ARG A 27 -10.26 -6.21 -6.42
N LEU A 28 -9.77 -6.87 -5.37
CA LEU A 28 -9.31 -8.25 -5.46
C LEU A 28 -10.46 -9.20 -5.86
N ARG A 29 -11.64 -9.04 -5.25
CA ARG A 29 -12.84 -9.81 -5.62
C ARG A 29 -13.24 -9.55 -7.08
N ASN A 30 -13.22 -8.29 -7.52
CA ASN A 30 -13.54 -7.94 -8.90
C ASN A 30 -12.58 -8.56 -9.92
N TYR A 31 -11.30 -8.71 -9.56
CA TYR A 31 -10.30 -9.35 -10.40
C TYR A 31 -10.58 -10.85 -10.52
N ASP A 32 -10.87 -11.50 -9.39
CA ASP A 32 -11.22 -12.92 -9.33
C ASP A 32 -12.50 -13.23 -10.15
N GLU A 33 -13.58 -12.48 -9.91
CA GLU A 33 -14.85 -12.58 -10.65
C GLU A 33 -14.69 -12.43 -12.17
N ARG A 34 -13.66 -11.69 -12.61
CA ARG A 34 -13.39 -11.39 -14.03
C ARG A 34 -12.26 -12.22 -14.63
N ASN A 35 -11.68 -13.15 -13.88
CA ASN A 35 -10.47 -13.88 -14.28
C ASN A 35 -9.32 -12.94 -14.74
N LYS A 36 -9.17 -11.79 -14.06
CA LYS A 36 -8.09 -10.84 -14.32
C LYS A 36 -6.92 -11.13 -13.38
N GLU A 37 -5.71 -11.20 -13.93
CA GLU A 37 -4.49 -11.30 -13.11
C GLU A 37 -4.30 -10.06 -12.23
N GLN A 38 -3.97 -10.29 -10.96
CA GLN A 38 -3.67 -9.22 -10.01
C GLN A 38 -2.43 -8.43 -10.46
N ASP A 39 -2.59 -7.12 -10.52
CA ASP A 39 -1.57 -6.18 -10.99
C ASP A 39 -1.25 -5.10 -9.95
N PHE A 40 -1.57 -5.35 -8.68
CA PHE A 40 -1.35 -4.43 -7.56
C PHE A 40 -0.99 -5.13 -6.26
N TRP A 41 -0.15 -4.48 -5.45
CA TRP A 41 0.36 -5.03 -4.17
C TRP A 41 0.66 -3.93 -3.16
N LEU A 42 0.63 -4.27 -1.87
CA LEU A 42 1.16 -3.47 -0.77
C LEU A 42 2.56 -3.95 -0.42
N VAL A 43 3.55 -3.06 -0.49
CA VAL A 43 4.93 -3.35 -0.10
C VAL A 43 5.24 -2.59 1.19
N ILE A 44 5.45 -3.32 2.28
CA ILE A 44 5.80 -2.76 3.59
C ILE A 44 7.30 -2.51 3.61
N GLU A 45 7.69 -1.34 4.09
CA GLU A 45 9.07 -0.87 4.13
C GLU A 45 9.86 -1.14 2.83
N PRO A 46 9.39 -0.60 1.68
CA PRO A 46 9.99 -0.89 0.38
C PRO A 46 11.41 -0.33 0.31
N LYS A 47 12.37 -1.16 -0.13
CA LYS A 47 13.77 -0.72 -0.30
C LYS A 47 13.95 0.30 -1.42
N PHE A 48 13.13 0.20 -2.47
CA PHE A 48 13.24 1.13 -3.61
C PHE A 48 13.00 2.60 -3.23
N VAL A 49 12.43 2.88 -2.06
CA VAL A 49 12.27 4.24 -1.54
C VAL A 49 13.62 4.96 -1.40
N GLU A 50 14.72 4.22 -1.19
CA GLU A 50 16.08 4.77 -1.15
C GLU A 50 16.49 5.42 -2.49
N LYS A 51 15.90 4.98 -3.62
CA LYS A 51 16.11 5.61 -4.93
C LYS A 51 15.44 7.01 -5.02
N PHE A 52 14.62 7.40 -4.04
CA PHE A 52 13.86 8.66 -4.01
C PHE A 52 14.13 9.45 -2.71
N PRO A 53 15.32 10.06 -2.55
CA PRO A 53 15.73 10.71 -1.31
C PRO A 53 14.80 11.85 -0.89
N GLU A 54 14.26 12.63 -1.83
CA GLU A 54 13.31 13.71 -1.55
C GLU A 54 11.99 13.19 -0.95
N MET A 55 11.51 12.03 -1.40
CA MET A 55 10.32 11.39 -0.83
C MET A 55 10.63 10.84 0.54
N SER A 56 11.76 10.12 0.69
CA SER A 56 12.17 9.52 1.95
C SER A 56 12.37 10.57 3.06
N ALA A 57 12.87 11.76 2.74
CA ALA A 57 13.05 12.84 3.71
C ALA A 57 11.74 13.40 4.27
N ARG A 58 10.62 13.21 3.55
CA ARG A 58 9.29 13.69 3.96
C ARG A 58 8.45 12.61 4.65
N LEU A 59 8.95 11.38 4.70
CA LEU A 59 8.24 10.21 5.19
C LEU A 59 8.69 9.82 6.59
N ASN A 60 7.73 9.67 7.49
CA ASN A 60 7.97 8.93 8.72
C ASN A 60 7.98 7.43 8.41
N ARG A 61 8.97 6.71 8.96
CA ARG A 61 9.05 5.25 8.86
C ARG A 61 8.25 4.58 10.00
N PRO A 62 7.75 3.35 9.84
CA PRO A 62 7.79 2.55 8.61
C PRO A 62 6.94 3.15 7.50
N ALA A 63 7.35 2.94 6.24
CA ALA A 63 6.63 3.37 5.05
C ALA A 63 5.96 2.19 4.36
N VAL A 64 4.85 2.44 3.65
CA VAL A 64 4.16 1.43 2.85
C VAL A 64 3.94 2.02 1.46
N ALA A 65 4.17 1.20 0.44
CA ALA A 65 3.85 1.53 -0.93
C ALA A 65 2.68 0.71 -1.44
N LEU A 66 1.69 1.36 -2.03
CA LEU A 66 0.74 0.73 -2.94
C LEU A 66 1.32 0.78 -4.35
N VAL A 67 1.66 -0.38 -4.91
CA VAL A 67 2.33 -0.52 -6.21
C VAL A 67 1.37 -1.16 -7.21
N SER A 68 1.34 -0.67 -8.45
CA SER A 68 0.60 -1.31 -9.54
C SER A 68 1.21 -0.99 -10.91
N THR A 69 0.93 -1.84 -11.90
CA THR A 69 1.23 -1.54 -13.31
C THR A 69 0.14 -0.70 -14.00
N ASP A 70 -0.96 -0.39 -13.31
CA ASP A 70 -2.07 0.44 -13.82
C ASP A 70 -1.89 1.93 -13.40
N PRO A 71 -1.40 2.82 -14.29
CA PRO A 71 -1.22 4.23 -13.98
C PRO A 71 -2.52 4.98 -13.70
N VAL A 72 -3.61 4.57 -14.35
CA VAL A 72 -4.91 5.23 -14.22
C VAL A 72 -5.45 4.96 -12.83
N TRP A 73 -5.37 3.72 -12.38
CA TRP A 73 -5.81 3.35 -11.05
C TRP A 73 -4.95 3.98 -9.95
N ILE A 74 -3.61 4.02 -10.09
CA ILE A 74 -2.75 4.72 -9.12
C ILE A 74 -3.06 6.22 -9.07
N THR A 75 -3.41 6.83 -10.19
CA THR A 75 -3.84 8.23 -10.23
C THR A 75 -5.19 8.42 -9.52
N PHE A 76 -6.16 7.54 -9.75
CA PHE A 76 -7.43 7.54 -9.02
C PHE A 76 -7.20 7.39 -7.51
N MET A 77 -6.34 6.46 -7.09
CA MET A 77 -6.00 6.26 -5.69
C MET A 77 -5.29 7.48 -5.09
N LYS A 78 -4.46 8.20 -5.85
CA LYS A 78 -3.83 9.46 -5.38
C LYS A 78 -4.85 10.56 -5.11
N LEU A 79 -5.93 10.63 -5.89
CA LEU A 79 -7.00 11.60 -5.68
C LEU A 79 -7.86 11.24 -4.47
N ARG A 80 -8.02 9.94 -4.20
CA ARG A 80 -8.80 9.44 -3.07
C ARG A 80 -8.05 9.51 -1.74
N ILE A 81 -6.75 9.24 -1.77
CA ILE A 81 -5.88 9.24 -0.59
C ILE A 81 -5.00 10.48 -0.66
N ASP A 82 -5.37 11.53 0.05
CA ASP A 82 -4.76 12.85 -0.15
C ASP A 82 -3.29 12.89 0.30
N ARG A 83 -2.99 12.37 1.50
CA ARG A 83 -1.69 12.48 2.19
C ARG A 83 -0.65 11.44 1.76
N VAL A 84 -0.61 11.10 0.47
CA VAL A 84 0.36 10.15 -0.11
C VAL A 84 1.23 10.83 -1.17
N LEU A 85 2.47 10.36 -1.28
CA LEU A 85 3.38 10.71 -2.36
C LEU A 85 3.12 9.78 -3.55
N LYS A 86 3.13 10.29 -4.78
CA LYS A 86 3.00 9.49 -6.00
C LYS A 86 4.34 9.45 -6.72
N GLY A 87 4.70 8.29 -7.24
CA GLY A 87 5.92 8.11 -8.03
C GLY A 87 5.77 7.03 -9.10
N VAL A 88 6.84 6.88 -9.88
CA VAL A 88 6.99 5.85 -10.91
C VAL A 88 8.39 5.27 -10.78
N ILE A 89 8.52 3.96 -10.94
CA ILE A 89 9.79 3.25 -10.94
C ILE A 89 9.84 2.28 -12.12
N GLU A 90 11.00 2.23 -12.76
CA GLU A 90 11.31 1.20 -13.74
C GLU A 90 12.05 0.07 -13.04
N ALA A 91 11.58 -1.16 -13.24
CA ALA A 91 12.13 -2.37 -12.64
C ALA A 91 11.99 -3.55 -13.61
N GLU A 92 12.89 -4.52 -13.54
CA GLU A 92 12.85 -5.69 -14.44
C GLU A 92 11.72 -6.66 -14.06
N SER A 93 11.41 -6.75 -12.76
CA SER A 93 10.43 -7.67 -12.21
C SER A 93 9.66 -7.08 -11.03
N LEU A 94 8.57 -7.74 -10.64
CA LEU A 94 7.84 -7.40 -9.42
C LEU A 94 8.73 -7.60 -8.19
N SER A 95 9.55 -8.65 -8.18
CA SER A 95 10.42 -9.01 -7.06
C SER A 95 11.37 -7.86 -6.68
N GLU A 96 11.91 -7.13 -7.66
CA GLU A 96 12.77 -5.96 -7.41
C GLU A 96 12.02 -4.83 -6.66
N VAL A 97 10.76 -4.57 -7.04
CA VAL A 97 9.93 -3.53 -6.41
C VAL A 97 9.34 -4.02 -5.08
N ALA A 98 9.12 -5.32 -4.97
CA ALA A 98 8.59 -5.98 -3.78
C ALA A 98 9.63 -6.17 -2.67
N GLU A 99 10.91 -5.88 -2.93
CA GLU A 99 11.94 -5.95 -1.92
C GLU A 99 11.61 -5.04 -0.74
N SER A 100 11.51 -5.65 0.44
CA SER A 100 11.13 -5.02 1.69
C SER A 100 12.18 -5.29 2.77
N ASN A 101 12.30 -4.35 3.71
CA ASN A 101 13.04 -4.62 4.94
C ASN A 101 12.10 -5.30 5.94
N PRO A 102 12.53 -6.39 6.60
CA PRO A 102 11.69 -7.10 7.56
C PRO A 102 11.41 -6.19 8.76
N ILE A 103 10.14 -5.84 8.94
CA ILE A 103 9.66 -5.07 10.08
C ILE A 103 8.33 -5.64 10.56
N ASP A 104 8.18 -5.76 11.87
CA ASP A 104 6.90 -6.07 12.48
C ASP A 104 6.12 -4.77 12.68
N VAL A 105 4.97 -4.66 12.02
CA VAL A 105 4.13 -3.46 12.05
C VAL A 105 2.93 -3.77 12.92
N GLN A 106 2.91 -3.18 14.11
CA GLN A 106 1.80 -3.27 15.05
C GLN A 106 1.29 -1.86 15.38
N PHE A 107 -0.02 -1.76 15.59
CA PHE A 107 -0.69 -0.51 15.90
C PHE A 107 -1.52 -0.67 17.17
N ASP A 108 -1.40 0.28 18.09
CA ASP A 108 -2.18 0.28 19.31
C ASP A 108 -3.66 0.53 19.01
N ARG A 109 -4.52 -0.17 19.75
CA ARG A 109 -5.96 0.11 19.72
C ARG A 109 -6.23 1.34 20.59
N PRO A 110 -7.04 2.30 20.11
CA PRO A 110 -7.42 3.44 20.95
C PRO A 110 -8.28 2.97 22.13
N ASP A 111 -8.09 3.58 23.29
CA ASP A 111 -8.85 3.27 24.52
C ASP A 111 -10.37 3.46 24.33
N LYS A 112 -10.75 4.41 23.46
CA LYS A 112 -12.14 4.71 23.13
C LYS A 112 -12.34 4.66 21.63
N TRP A 113 -12.98 3.59 21.17
CA TRP A 113 -13.45 3.46 19.80
C TRP A 113 -14.88 3.97 19.66
N THR A 114 -15.08 4.99 18.83
CA THR A 114 -16.39 5.65 18.69
C THR A 114 -17.13 5.30 17.40
N ALA A 115 -16.46 4.64 16.44
CA ALA A 115 -17.11 4.24 15.20
C ALA A 115 -18.11 3.09 15.46
N PRO A 116 -19.23 3.03 14.72
CA PRO A 116 -20.28 2.04 14.94
C PRO A 116 -19.93 0.62 14.44
N TYR A 117 -18.76 0.45 13.82
CA TYR A 117 -18.21 -0.81 13.30
C TYR A 117 -16.87 -1.12 13.97
N PRO A 118 -16.44 -2.39 14.06
CA PRO A 118 -15.16 -2.72 14.70
C PRO A 118 -13.97 -2.15 13.92
N LYS A 119 -12.93 -1.71 14.64
CA LYS A 119 -11.64 -1.38 14.04
C LYS A 119 -11.03 -2.64 13.40
N TYR A 120 -10.37 -2.48 12.27
CA TYR A 120 -9.69 -3.59 11.61
C TYR A 120 -8.56 -4.17 12.45
N GLU A 121 -8.33 -5.47 12.25
CA GLU A 121 -7.24 -6.18 12.90
C GLU A 121 -5.91 -5.92 12.20
N THR A 122 -4.84 -5.85 13.00
CA THR A 122 -3.47 -5.81 12.49
C THR A 122 -3.22 -7.00 11.56
N GLY A 123 -2.58 -6.76 10.42
CA GLY A 123 -2.31 -7.81 9.43
C GLY A 123 -3.41 -8.01 8.39
N TRP A 124 -4.47 -7.18 8.37
CA TRP A 124 -5.50 -7.24 7.31
C TRP A 124 -4.91 -7.13 5.89
N TRP A 125 -3.72 -6.53 5.76
CA TRP A 125 -3.01 -6.29 4.52
C TRP A 125 -2.28 -7.51 3.94
N THR A 126 -2.17 -8.62 4.69
CA THR A 126 -1.45 -9.83 4.26
C THR A 126 -1.84 -10.35 2.87
N PRO A 127 -3.13 -10.39 2.47
CA PRO A 127 -3.53 -10.85 1.13
C PRO A 127 -3.00 -9.99 -0.02
N PHE A 128 -2.58 -8.75 0.26
CA PHE A 128 -2.10 -7.81 -0.75
C PHE A 128 -0.58 -7.76 -0.82
N LEU A 129 0.14 -8.53 0.00
CA LEU A 129 1.59 -8.60 -0.09
C LEU A 129 2.00 -9.26 -1.42
N PRO A 130 3.16 -8.89 -1.98
CA PRO A 130 3.70 -9.55 -3.15
C PRO A 130 3.86 -11.06 -2.93
N PRO A 131 3.67 -11.89 -3.98
CA PRO A 131 4.00 -13.30 -3.90
C PRO A 131 5.48 -13.47 -3.54
N LYS A 132 5.77 -14.48 -2.69
CA LYS A 132 7.14 -14.85 -2.32
C LYS A 132 7.84 -15.62 -3.42
#